data_AF-A0A971LJ33-F1
#
_entry.id   AF-A0A971LJ33-F1
#
_cell.length_a   1.000
_cell.length_b   1.000
_cell.length_c   1.000
_cell.angle_alpha   90.00
_cell.angle_beta   90.00
_cell.angle_gamma   90.00
#
_symmetry.space_group_name_H-M   'P 1'
#
loop_
_entity.id
_entity.type
_entity.pdbx_description
1 polymer ?
#
loop_
_entity_poly.entity_id
_entity_poly.type
_entity_poly.pdbx_seq_one_letter_code
_entity_poly.pdbx_strand_id
1 'polypeptide(L)'
;NSVPLLVDWEGNGQVGLLLGGVEYGAPYAINDPANPARKGILASVKYLQENHLPILVHAYIHEFKTVDEEREELELHRQAFLDLGIEWDFVGVNHHTWRINENALQTFLVEQEVGISYDFGFHPYKSPGQPRDGKAFMPFVAPFRLTVGEKAEPFLLWAPVPEVRTFAPAYRSMQKFDLPITYFDHVENRLTVGSHQRALLTATVEALGRVQREGNYSFMTEEQVAKSLFNHYYCNLEVTFGENGITLEADVSQVPEQAAEYKGAIGVHFLPGADLASTNLSTDAWLRYRSQDRNDLYVGLLGPTQIVWGEEELPAPQLEILCSNTPINVLANDDDGIELELATKGMQQLVLRSSTPLIIEGEGLLIDKADDVYTITHYGTSCLVKLIQSTDTR
;
A
#
# COMPACT_ATOMS: atom_id res chain seq x y z
N ASN A 1 -2.33 -7.26 32.93
CA ASN A 1 -1.13 -6.92 33.72
C ASN A 1 -1.22 -7.52 35.10
N SER A 2 -0.34 -8.46 35.39
CA SER A 2 -0.11 -9.02 36.72
C SER A 2 1.12 -8.37 37.35
N VAL A 3 1.12 -8.21 38.67
CA VAL A 3 2.32 -7.84 39.43
C VAL A 3 2.95 -9.15 39.90
N PRO A 4 4.20 -9.48 39.51
CA PRO A 4 4.89 -10.65 40.02
C PRO A 4 5.06 -10.53 41.54
N LEU A 5 4.83 -11.62 42.26
CA LEU A 5 5.05 -11.70 43.70
C LEU A 5 6.04 -12.81 44.01
N LEU A 6 7.08 -12.49 44.78
CA LEU A 6 7.96 -13.49 45.38
C LEU A 6 7.36 -13.90 46.73
N VAL A 7 7.00 -15.16 46.90
CA VAL A 7 6.37 -15.68 48.12
C VAL A 7 6.86 -17.08 48.45
N ASP A 8 7.19 -17.31 49.72
CA ASP A 8 7.34 -18.67 50.27
C ASP A 8 5.94 -19.19 50.62
N TRP A 9 5.27 -19.74 49.60
CA TRP A 9 3.89 -20.22 49.72
C TRP A 9 3.76 -21.39 50.69
N GLU A 10 4.80 -22.21 50.82
CA GLU A 10 4.79 -23.43 51.61
C GLU A 10 5.36 -23.24 53.03
N GLY A 11 5.98 -22.10 53.32
CA GLY A 11 6.62 -21.79 54.61
C GLY A 11 7.87 -22.64 54.87
N ASN A 12 8.54 -23.12 53.81
CA ASN A 12 9.68 -24.04 53.91
C ASN A 12 11.05 -23.35 53.70
N GLY A 13 11.05 -22.02 53.54
CA GLY A 13 12.22 -21.21 53.27
C GLY A 13 12.57 -21.07 51.78
N GLN A 14 11.84 -21.72 50.88
CA GLN A 14 12.02 -21.58 49.42
C GLN A 14 11.03 -20.56 48.86
N VAL A 15 11.56 -19.52 48.24
CA VAL A 15 10.75 -18.45 47.64
C VAL A 15 10.39 -18.83 46.21
N GLY A 16 9.09 -18.96 45.93
CA GLY A 16 8.54 -19.14 44.59
C GLY A 16 8.19 -17.81 43.93
N LEU A 17 8.23 -17.77 42.60
CA LEU A 17 7.71 -16.66 41.80
C LEU A 17 6.25 -16.94 41.42
N LEU A 18 5.33 -16.17 41.98
CA LEU A 18 3.92 -16.17 41.61
C LEU A 18 3.68 -15.10 40.54
N LEU A 19 3.26 -15.54 39.36
CA LEU A 19 2.84 -14.67 38.27
C LEU A 19 1.33 -14.85 38.07
N GLY A 20 0.57 -13.76 38.15
CA GLY A 20 -0.81 -13.78 37.68
C GLY A 20 -0.87 -13.82 36.15
N GLY A 21 -1.83 -14.52 35.58
CA GLY A 21 -2.24 -14.38 34.19
C GLY A 21 -3.53 -13.57 34.12
N VAL A 22 -3.64 -12.64 33.17
CA VAL A 22 -4.95 -12.04 32.81
C VAL A 22 -5.27 -12.58 31.43
N GLU A 23 -6.24 -13.48 31.35
CA GLU A 23 -6.81 -13.94 30.09
C GLU A 23 -8.02 -13.06 29.75
N TYR A 24 -7.99 -12.42 28.59
CA TYR A 24 -9.13 -11.66 28.07
C TYR A 24 -10.12 -12.63 27.41
N GLY A 25 -10.93 -13.30 28.23
CA GLY A 25 -11.96 -14.24 27.77
C GLY A 25 -11.43 -15.62 27.41
N ALA A 26 -12.34 -16.53 27.07
CA ALA A 26 -11.97 -17.86 26.61
C ALA A 26 -11.38 -17.76 25.18
N PRO A 27 -10.18 -18.29 24.94
CA PRO A 27 -9.56 -18.25 23.61
C PRO A 27 -10.31 -19.21 22.68
N TYR A 28 -10.93 -18.67 21.63
CA TYR A 28 -11.47 -19.46 20.52
C TYR A 28 -10.66 -19.15 19.27
N ALA A 29 -10.26 -20.19 18.54
CA ALA A 29 -9.72 -20.00 17.21
C ALA A 29 -10.79 -19.35 16.31
N ILE A 30 -10.36 -18.54 15.35
CA ILE A 30 -11.27 -17.79 14.47
C ILE A 30 -12.13 -18.71 13.59
N ASN A 31 -11.59 -19.89 13.25
CA ASN A 31 -12.25 -20.94 12.47
C ASN A 31 -12.95 -22.01 13.35
N ASP A 32 -12.88 -21.94 14.69
CA ASP A 32 -13.50 -22.93 15.57
C ASP A 32 -15.04 -22.95 15.38
N PRO A 33 -15.65 -24.10 15.02
CA PRO A 33 -17.10 -24.23 14.92
C PRO A 33 -17.87 -23.85 16.19
N ALA A 34 -17.25 -24.00 17.36
CA ALA A 34 -17.82 -23.65 18.66
C ALA A 34 -17.62 -22.19 19.06
N ASN A 35 -16.89 -21.39 18.26
CA ASN A 35 -16.65 -19.98 18.54
C ASN A 35 -17.99 -19.21 18.65
N PRO A 36 -18.32 -18.60 19.81
CA PRO A 36 -19.59 -17.87 19.99
C PRO A 36 -19.78 -16.72 18.99
N ALA A 37 -18.68 -16.16 18.46
CA ALA A 37 -18.69 -15.08 17.48
C ALA A 37 -18.68 -15.57 16.02
N ARG A 38 -18.72 -16.88 15.75
CA ARG A 38 -18.59 -17.47 14.40
C ARG A 38 -19.51 -16.84 13.35
N LYS A 39 -20.77 -16.58 13.71
CA LYS A 39 -21.73 -15.94 12.79
C LYS A 39 -21.27 -14.54 12.36
N GLY A 40 -20.73 -13.76 13.31
CA GLY A 40 -20.18 -12.43 13.04
C GLY A 40 -18.92 -12.51 12.17
N ILE A 41 -18.00 -13.42 12.51
CA ILE A 41 -16.78 -13.66 11.75
C ILE A 41 -17.09 -13.97 10.28
N LEU A 42 -17.98 -14.95 10.02
CA LEU A 42 -18.36 -15.29 8.65
C LEU A 42 -19.05 -14.15 7.91
N ALA A 43 -19.87 -13.36 8.60
CA ALA A 43 -20.50 -12.19 8.00
C ALA A 43 -19.46 -11.12 7.62
N SER A 44 -18.45 -10.89 8.47
CA SER A 44 -17.35 -9.97 8.19
C SER A 44 -16.48 -10.47 7.04
N VAL A 45 -16.07 -11.74 7.03
CA VAL A 45 -15.29 -12.32 5.92
C VAL A 45 -16.05 -12.17 4.60
N LYS A 46 -17.33 -12.56 4.58
CA LYS A 46 -18.18 -12.42 3.41
C LYS A 46 -18.27 -10.97 2.94
N TYR A 47 -18.50 -10.03 3.86
CA TYR A 47 -18.57 -8.61 3.53
C TYR A 47 -17.27 -8.10 2.90
N LEU A 48 -16.11 -8.43 3.50
CA LEU A 48 -14.81 -8.01 2.98
C LEU A 48 -14.56 -8.58 1.57
N GLN A 49 -14.87 -9.86 1.35
CA GLN A 49 -14.76 -10.50 0.03
C GLN A 49 -15.70 -9.87 -1.01
N GLU A 50 -16.98 -9.65 -0.67
CA GLU A 50 -17.97 -9.02 -1.56
C GLU A 50 -17.63 -7.56 -1.90
N ASN A 51 -16.85 -6.88 -1.04
CA ASN A 51 -16.42 -5.49 -1.26
C ASN A 51 -14.94 -5.40 -1.68
N HIS A 52 -14.30 -6.52 -2.02
CA HIS A 52 -12.91 -6.58 -2.48
C HIS A 52 -11.92 -5.88 -1.54
N LEU A 53 -12.14 -6.00 -0.23
CA LEU A 53 -11.22 -5.52 0.80
C LEU A 53 -10.30 -6.68 1.22
N PRO A 54 -8.97 -6.47 1.25
CA PRO A 54 -8.04 -7.54 1.60
C PRO A 54 -8.19 -7.97 3.05
N ILE A 55 -8.02 -9.27 3.28
CA ILE A 55 -7.91 -9.87 4.62
C ILE A 55 -6.48 -10.38 4.75
N LEU A 56 -5.72 -9.80 5.68
CA LEU A 56 -4.30 -10.10 5.88
C LEU A 56 -4.10 -10.86 7.19
N VAL A 57 -2.96 -11.53 7.31
CA VAL A 57 -2.59 -12.28 8.51
C VAL A 57 -2.24 -11.28 9.62
N HIS A 58 -2.83 -11.49 10.80
CA HIS A 58 -2.42 -10.78 12.02
C HIS A 58 -1.80 -11.79 12.99
N ALA A 59 -0.50 -12.04 12.84
CA ALA A 59 0.18 -13.16 13.48
C ALA A 59 0.50 -12.90 14.95
N TYR A 60 0.47 -13.96 15.77
CA TYR A 60 0.87 -13.90 17.18
C TYR A 60 2.24 -14.56 17.41
N ILE A 61 3.28 -13.96 16.80
CA ILE A 61 4.67 -14.38 17.01
C ILE A 61 5.28 -13.56 18.17
N HIS A 62 6.20 -14.18 18.91
CA HIS A 62 6.85 -13.57 20.07
C HIS A 62 8.34 -13.87 20.11
N GLU A 63 9.04 -13.09 20.93
CA GLU A 63 10.46 -13.29 21.22
C GLU A 63 10.71 -14.70 21.79
N PHE A 64 11.86 -15.28 21.47
CA PHE A 64 12.34 -16.58 21.99
C PHE A 64 11.58 -17.81 21.50
N LYS A 65 10.73 -17.68 20.48
CA LYS A 65 10.10 -18.82 19.81
C LYS A 65 11.09 -19.58 18.94
N THR A 66 10.97 -20.91 18.94
CA THR A 66 11.70 -21.76 18.01
C THR A 66 11.13 -21.65 16.60
N VAL A 67 11.92 -22.03 15.60
CA VAL A 67 11.49 -22.09 14.19
C VAL A 67 10.20 -22.91 14.05
N ASP A 68 10.13 -24.04 14.73
CA ASP A 68 9.00 -24.96 14.62
C ASP A 68 7.73 -24.39 15.25
N GLU A 69 7.84 -23.67 16.37
CA GLU A 69 6.71 -22.96 16.97
C GLU A 69 6.18 -21.82 16.08
N GLU A 70 7.07 -21.05 15.43
CA GLU A 70 6.65 -19.99 14.50
C GLU A 70 5.97 -20.57 13.25
N ARG A 71 6.51 -21.67 12.72
CA ARG A 71 5.91 -22.38 11.60
C ARG A 71 4.54 -22.94 11.95
N GLU A 72 4.41 -23.53 13.14
CA GLU A 72 3.13 -24.05 13.64
C GLU A 72 2.08 -22.94 13.76
N GLU A 73 2.42 -21.79 14.35
CA GLU A 73 1.52 -20.64 14.47
C GLU A 73 1.02 -20.17 13.10
N LEU A 74 1.92 -19.98 12.13
CA LEU A 74 1.54 -19.52 10.80
C LEU A 74 0.75 -20.55 10.00
N GLU A 75 1.01 -21.85 10.16
CA GLU A 75 0.21 -22.91 9.53
C GLU A 75 -1.20 -22.99 10.14
N LEU A 76 -1.36 -22.70 11.44
CA LEU A 76 -2.68 -22.55 12.06
C LEU A 76 -3.45 -21.37 11.46
N HIS A 77 -2.79 -20.24 11.21
CA HIS A 77 -3.40 -19.12 10.48
C HIS A 77 -3.81 -19.50 9.06
N ARG A 78 -2.93 -20.22 8.34
CA ARG A 78 -3.22 -20.71 6.99
C ARG A 78 -4.44 -21.63 6.97
N GLN A 79 -4.51 -22.59 7.88
CA GLN A 79 -5.66 -23.48 7.99
C GLN A 79 -6.93 -22.69 8.30
N ALA A 80 -6.86 -21.69 9.19
CA ALA A 80 -8.01 -20.85 9.50
C ALA A 80 -8.49 -20.03 8.30
N PHE A 81 -7.59 -19.50 7.47
CA PHE A 81 -7.95 -18.82 6.22
C PHE A 81 -8.69 -19.77 5.28
N LEU A 82 -8.13 -20.95 5.04
CA LEU A 82 -8.72 -21.95 4.14
C LEU A 82 -10.10 -22.42 4.64
N ASP A 83 -10.26 -22.66 5.95
CA ASP A 83 -11.54 -23.07 6.56
C ASP A 83 -12.62 -21.98 6.46
N LEU A 84 -12.19 -20.71 6.45
CA LEU A 84 -13.07 -19.55 6.27
C LEU A 84 -13.29 -19.19 4.80
N GLY A 85 -12.67 -19.92 3.86
CA GLY A 85 -12.78 -19.67 2.41
C GLY A 85 -12.00 -18.44 1.94
N ILE A 86 -10.93 -18.08 2.64
CA ILE A 86 -10.01 -16.98 2.29
C ILE A 86 -8.79 -17.58 1.60
N GLU A 87 -8.37 -16.97 0.49
CA GLU A 87 -7.18 -17.40 -0.25
C GLU A 87 -5.90 -17.11 0.54
N TRP A 88 -4.90 -17.98 0.42
CA TRP A 88 -3.57 -17.84 1.04
C TRP A 88 -2.49 -17.56 0.00
N ASP A 89 -2.86 -16.96 -1.13
CA ASP A 89 -1.91 -16.67 -2.21
C ASP A 89 -1.38 -15.24 -2.07
N PHE A 90 -0.06 -15.10 -2.06
CA PHE A 90 0.68 -13.84 -1.90
C PHE A 90 0.22 -12.95 -0.74
N VAL A 91 -0.24 -13.56 0.36
CA VAL A 91 -0.81 -12.83 1.50
C VAL A 91 0.27 -12.04 2.25
N GLY A 92 -0.14 -10.91 2.83
CA GLY A 92 0.67 -10.12 3.74
C GLY A 92 0.45 -10.49 5.21
N VAL A 93 1.41 -10.12 6.04
CA VAL A 93 1.32 -10.25 7.50
C VAL A 93 1.62 -8.94 8.21
N ASN A 94 0.96 -8.75 9.36
CA ASN A 94 1.30 -7.77 10.37
C ASN A 94 1.28 -8.45 11.74
N HIS A 95 2.14 -8.08 12.68
CA HIS A 95 2.28 -8.79 13.95
C HIS A 95 1.46 -8.18 15.09
N HIS A 96 0.83 -9.03 15.89
CA HIS A 96 0.13 -8.61 17.10
C HIS A 96 1.13 -8.03 18.10
N THR A 97 0.86 -6.82 18.58
CA THR A 97 1.80 -6.00 19.36
C THR A 97 3.13 -5.69 18.66
N TRP A 98 3.19 -5.91 17.33
CA TRP A 98 4.36 -5.70 16.46
C TRP A 98 5.53 -6.65 16.71
N ARG A 99 5.46 -7.56 17.69
CA ARG A 99 6.63 -8.33 18.09
C ARG A 99 6.92 -9.45 17.10
N ILE A 100 8.22 -9.65 16.87
CA ILE A 100 8.78 -10.77 16.13
C ILE A 100 9.92 -11.38 16.95
N ASN A 101 10.54 -12.44 16.45
CA ASN A 101 11.65 -13.08 17.16
C ASN A 101 12.83 -12.13 17.42
N GLU A 102 13.67 -12.46 18.40
CA GLU A 102 14.96 -11.77 18.57
C GLU A 102 15.88 -11.96 17.36
N ASN A 103 15.77 -13.10 16.69
CA ASN A 103 16.33 -13.33 15.38
C ASN A 103 15.27 -13.03 14.30
N ALA A 104 15.11 -11.76 13.94
CA ALA A 104 14.11 -11.33 12.95
C ALA A 104 14.21 -12.09 11.61
N LEU A 105 15.43 -12.44 11.17
CA LEU A 105 15.63 -13.21 9.94
C LEU A 105 14.95 -14.58 10.00
N GLN A 106 14.89 -15.21 11.18
CA GLN A 106 14.15 -16.45 11.36
C GLN A 106 12.68 -16.25 11.00
N THR A 107 12.03 -15.25 11.59
CA THR A 107 10.61 -14.96 11.37
C THR A 107 10.32 -14.74 9.89
N PHE A 108 11.08 -13.87 9.23
CA PHE A 108 10.85 -13.56 7.81
C PHE A 108 11.08 -14.78 6.88
N LEU A 109 12.05 -15.64 7.19
CA LEU A 109 12.27 -16.86 6.42
C LEU A 109 11.15 -17.88 6.63
N VAL A 110 10.61 -18.00 7.85
CA VAL A 110 9.47 -18.87 8.13
C VAL A 110 8.20 -18.35 7.46
N GLU A 111 7.96 -17.04 7.49
CA GLU A 111 6.86 -16.39 6.77
C GLU A 111 6.94 -16.69 5.27
N GLN A 112 8.11 -16.50 4.67
CA GLN A 112 8.33 -16.83 3.26
C GLN A 112 8.11 -18.33 2.98
N GLU A 113 8.57 -19.22 3.87
CA GLU A 113 8.40 -20.69 3.75
C GLU A 113 6.92 -21.09 3.69
N VAL A 114 6.06 -20.43 4.47
CA VAL A 114 4.61 -20.71 4.50
C VAL A 114 3.80 -19.96 3.44
N GLY A 115 4.46 -19.21 2.55
CA GLY A 115 3.80 -18.52 1.42
C GLY A 115 3.31 -17.10 1.69
N ILE A 116 3.78 -16.46 2.77
CA ILE A 116 3.60 -15.01 2.97
C ILE A 116 4.59 -14.28 2.05
N SER A 117 4.15 -13.16 1.47
CA SER A 117 4.96 -12.39 0.51
C SER A 117 5.55 -11.11 1.10
N TYR A 118 4.94 -10.55 2.13
CA TYR A 118 5.41 -9.29 2.73
C TYR A 118 4.97 -9.14 4.18
N ASP A 119 5.79 -8.43 4.96
CA ASP A 119 5.51 -8.03 6.35
C ASP A 119 5.69 -6.52 6.50
N PHE A 120 4.56 -5.80 6.65
CA PHE A 120 4.54 -4.35 6.77
C PHE A 120 4.29 -3.86 8.20
N GLY A 121 4.33 -4.77 9.18
CA GLY A 121 3.92 -4.48 10.54
C GLY A 121 4.67 -5.26 11.59
N PHE A 122 5.96 -4.98 11.71
CA PHE A 122 6.81 -5.53 12.75
C PHE A 122 7.59 -4.45 13.52
N HIS A 123 8.10 -4.87 14.66
CA HIS A 123 8.96 -4.12 15.55
C HIS A 123 10.22 -4.98 15.79
N PRO A 124 11.36 -4.60 15.20
CA PRO A 124 12.61 -5.32 15.42
C PRO A 124 12.95 -5.40 16.91
N TYR A 125 13.49 -6.53 17.35
CA TYR A 125 13.87 -6.73 18.73
C TYR A 125 14.80 -5.61 19.25
N LYS A 126 14.50 -5.11 20.46
CA LYS A 126 15.18 -3.97 21.13
C LYS A 126 15.09 -2.59 20.44
N SER A 127 14.31 -2.44 19.37
CA SER A 127 13.99 -1.11 18.87
C SER A 127 13.28 -0.25 19.94
N PRO A 128 13.58 1.05 20.06
CA PRO A 128 12.94 1.90 21.06
C PRO A 128 11.59 2.43 20.58
N GLY A 129 10.54 2.20 21.38
CA GLY A 129 9.18 2.65 21.11
C GLY A 129 8.41 1.71 20.17
N GLN A 130 7.10 1.90 20.04
CA GLN A 130 6.27 1.08 19.14
C GLN A 130 6.14 1.76 17.77
N PRO A 131 5.93 1.04 16.66
CA PRO A 131 5.84 1.64 15.33
C PRO A 131 4.89 2.84 15.22
N ARG A 132 3.72 2.77 15.88
CA ARG A 132 2.71 3.85 15.88
C ARG A 132 3.12 5.12 16.67
N ASP A 133 3.86 4.96 17.77
CA ASP A 133 4.07 6.01 18.77
C ASP A 133 5.55 6.40 18.96
N GLY A 134 6.46 5.60 18.39
CA GLY A 134 7.89 5.69 18.60
C GLY A 134 8.55 6.64 17.61
N LYS A 135 9.33 7.59 18.12
CA LYS A 135 10.13 8.50 17.28
C LYS A 135 11.18 7.79 16.43
N ALA A 136 11.56 6.57 16.80
CA ALA A 136 12.51 5.75 16.04
C ALA A 136 11.97 5.34 14.67
N PHE A 137 10.66 5.42 14.47
CA PHE A 137 9.97 5.12 13.22
C PHE A 137 9.70 6.39 12.38
N MET A 138 10.32 7.52 12.72
CA MET A 138 10.30 8.75 11.91
C MET A 138 11.66 9.02 11.24
N PRO A 139 11.71 9.74 10.10
CA PRO A 139 10.73 9.86 9.02
C PRO A 139 11.12 9.03 7.77
N PHE A 140 12.16 8.21 7.84
CA PHE A 140 12.72 7.49 6.69
C PHE A 140 12.45 5.99 6.77
N VAL A 141 11.18 5.63 6.96
CA VAL A 141 10.74 4.23 6.88
C VAL A 141 10.32 3.99 5.44
N ALA A 142 11.26 3.56 4.61
CA ALA A 142 11.00 3.13 3.23
C ALA A 142 10.80 1.60 3.20
N PRO A 143 10.00 1.08 2.25
CA PRO A 143 9.96 -0.35 2.02
C PRO A 143 11.34 -0.83 1.58
N PHE A 144 11.64 -2.09 1.83
CA PHE A 144 12.88 -2.73 1.39
C PHE A 144 12.68 -4.22 1.18
N ARG A 145 13.60 -4.85 0.44
CA ARG A 145 13.60 -6.31 0.25
C ARG A 145 14.35 -7.00 1.36
N LEU A 146 13.85 -8.16 1.78
CA LEU A 146 14.62 -9.08 2.61
C LEU A 146 15.90 -9.49 1.87
N THR A 147 17.03 -9.52 2.59
CA THR A 147 18.31 -9.98 2.04
C THR A 147 18.87 -11.10 2.91
N VAL A 148 19.30 -12.19 2.25
CA VAL A 148 19.98 -13.33 2.87
C VAL A 148 21.40 -13.37 2.31
N GLY A 149 22.35 -12.86 3.08
CA GLY A 149 23.69 -12.58 2.56
C GLY A 149 23.62 -11.47 1.50
N GLU A 150 24.10 -11.76 0.29
CA GLU A 150 24.06 -10.82 -0.85
C GLU A 150 22.83 -10.99 -1.76
N LYS A 151 21.99 -12.01 -1.50
CA LYS A 151 20.81 -12.30 -2.32
C LYS A 151 19.60 -11.55 -1.77
N ALA A 152 18.93 -10.80 -2.63
CA ALA A 152 17.60 -10.26 -2.34
C ALA A 152 16.55 -11.35 -2.56
N GLU A 153 15.71 -11.57 -1.55
CA GLU A 153 14.57 -12.46 -1.64
C GLU A 153 13.33 -11.69 -2.15
N PRO A 154 12.39 -12.36 -2.84
CA PRO A 154 11.09 -11.80 -3.23
C PRO A 154 10.16 -11.67 -2.01
N PHE A 155 10.61 -10.97 -0.98
CA PHE A 155 9.88 -10.71 0.25
C PHE A 155 10.07 -9.24 0.63
N LEU A 156 8.97 -8.51 0.82
CA LEU A 156 9.00 -7.08 1.15
C LEU A 156 8.81 -6.85 2.63
N LEU A 157 9.59 -5.92 3.17
CA LEU A 157 9.54 -5.50 4.55
C LEU A 157 9.27 -4.00 4.61
N TRP A 158 8.36 -3.61 5.50
CA TRP A 158 8.07 -2.20 5.76
C TRP A 158 7.54 -2.01 7.18
N ALA A 159 7.41 -0.76 7.63
CA ALA A 159 6.83 -0.48 8.95
C ALA A 159 5.88 0.72 8.86
N PRO A 160 4.81 0.75 9.67
CA PRO A 160 3.84 1.84 9.65
C PRO A 160 4.49 3.14 10.10
N VAL A 161 4.08 4.24 9.47
CA VAL A 161 4.46 5.58 9.91
C VAL A 161 3.71 5.91 11.21
N PRO A 162 4.35 6.61 12.16
CA PRO A 162 3.69 7.08 13.37
C PRO A 162 2.42 7.90 13.12
N GLU A 163 1.59 8.06 14.17
CA GLU A 163 0.27 8.68 14.05
C GLU A 163 0.32 10.12 13.48
N VAL A 164 -0.47 10.37 12.43
CA VAL A 164 -0.40 11.57 11.59
C VAL A 164 -0.65 12.89 12.34
N ARG A 165 -1.54 12.90 13.33
CA ARG A 165 -1.86 14.13 14.08
C ARG A 165 -0.76 14.47 15.08
N THR A 166 -0.10 13.46 15.63
CA THR A 166 1.01 13.59 16.58
C THR A 166 2.31 13.96 15.87
N PHE A 167 2.51 13.43 14.66
CA PHE A 167 3.76 13.55 13.90
C PHE A 167 3.58 14.19 12.52
N ALA A 168 2.68 15.17 12.38
CA ALA A 168 2.41 15.87 11.11
C ALA A 168 3.67 16.40 10.37
N PRO A 169 4.72 16.92 11.04
CA PRO A 169 5.96 17.30 10.35
C PRO A 169 6.69 16.15 9.65
N ALA A 170 6.56 14.90 10.14
CA ALA A 170 7.14 13.72 9.50
C ALA A 170 6.47 13.44 8.16
N TYR A 171 5.13 13.49 8.12
CA TYR A 171 4.34 13.35 6.88
C TYR A 171 4.74 14.39 5.84
N ARG A 172 4.84 15.66 6.26
CA ARG A 172 5.32 16.73 5.36
C ARG A 172 6.75 16.53 4.87
N SER A 173 7.59 15.85 5.65
CA SER A 173 8.96 15.56 5.24
C SER A 173 8.98 14.43 4.22
N MET A 174 8.23 13.36 4.44
CA MET A 174 8.09 12.24 3.49
C MET A 174 7.49 12.69 2.16
N GLN A 175 6.46 13.55 2.20
CA GLN A 175 5.87 14.15 1.00
C GLN A 175 6.87 14.96 0.16
N LYS A 176 7.89 15.58 0.78
CA LYS A 176 8.93 16.32 0.05
C LYS A 176 9.94 15.43 -0.66
N PHE A 177 9.98 14.16 -0.30
CA PHE A 177 10.87 13.14 -0.87
C PHE A 177 10.08 12.08 -1.63
N ASP A 178 8.79 12.30 -1.88
CA ASP A 178 7.89 11.38 -2.58
C ASP A 178 7.91 9.95 -2.02
N LEU A 179 8.11 9.84 -0.70
CA LEU A 179 8.20 8.54 -0.03
C LEU A 179 6.80 7.95 0.18
N PRO A 180 6.60 6.65 -0.08
CA PRO A 180 5.35 5.99 0.24
C PRO A 180 5.07 6.08 1.75
N ILE A 181 3.78 6.07 2.12
CA ILE A 181 3.32 6.22 3.50
C ILE A 181 2.35 5.08 3.81
N THR A 182 2.66 4.29 4.82
CA THR A 182 1.72 3.32 5.41
C THR A 182 1.19 3.83 6.75
N TYR A 183 -0.08 3.58 7.02
CA TYR A 183 -0.78 4.03 8.22
C TYR A 183 -1.59 2.90 8.83
N PHE A 184 -1.48 2.74 10.14
CA PHE A 184 -2.19 1.70 10.90
C PHE A 184 -3.12 2.30 11.96
N ASP A 185 -4.29 1.69 12.15
CA ASP A 185 -5.18 2.01 13.27
C ASP A 185 -6.10 0.86 13.66
N HIS A 186 -6.41 0.77 14.96
CA HIS A 186 -7.46 -0.09 15.50
C HIS A 186 -8.81 0.64 15.44
N VAL A 187 -9.41 0.68 14.24
CA VAL A 187 -10.66 1.41 13.98
C VAL A 187 -11.83 0.86 14.77
N GLU A 188 -11.85 -0.44 15.07
CA GLU A 188 -12.89 -1.16 15.79
C GLU A 188 -13.16 -0.58 17.19
N ASN A 189 -12.14 -0.04 17.84
CA ASN A 189 -12.24 0.59 19.15
C ASN A 189 -12.84 2.01 19.10
N ARG A 190 -13.14 2.52 17.90
CA ARG A 190 -13.42 3.94 17.64
C ARG A 190 -14.70 4.15 16.83
N LEU A 191 -15.52 3.13 16.62
CA LEU A 191 -16.71 3.20 15.76
C LEU A 191 -17.97 3.73 16.46
N THR A 192 -18.00 3.80 17.79
CA THR A 192 -19.19 4.25 18.54
C THR A 192 -19.58 5.69 18.19
N VAL A 193 -20.73 5.87 17.55
CA VAL A 193 -21.24 7.17 17.11
C VAL A 193 -21.43 8.11 18.29
N GLY A 194 -21.01 9.38 18.13
CA GLY A 194 -21.07 10.41 19.18
C GLY A 194 -19.98 10.30 20.25
N SER A 195 -19.15 9.25 20.24
CA SER A 195 -18.03 9.12 21.17
C SER A 195 -16.86 10.05 20.82
N HIS A 196 -16.08 10.41 21.84
CA HIS A 196 -14.81 11.12 21.64
C HIS A 196 -13.87 10.36 20.70
N GLN A 197 -13.82 9.03 20.80
CA GLN A 197 -12.93 8.21 19.97
C GLN A 197 -13.31 8.23 18.49
N ARG A 198 -14.62 8.26 18.18
CA ARG A 198 -15.10 8.44 16.81
C ARG A 198 -14.76 9.82 16.26
N ALA A 199 -14.90 10.87 17.06
CA ALA A 199 -14.50 12.22 16.66
C ALA A 199 -12.99 12.30 16.35
N LEU A 200 -12.16 11.65 17.17
CA LEU A 200 -10.72 11.55 16.90
C LEU A 200 -10.43 10.76 15.61
N LEU A 201 -11.20 9.70 15.32
CA LEU A 201 -11.03 8.91 14.09
C LEU A 201 -11.36 9.78 12.86
N THR A 202 -12.47 10.51 12.88
CA THR A 202 -12.82 11.47 11.82
C THR A 202 -11.71 12.50 11.61
N ALA A 203 -11.21 13.12 12.68
CA ALA A 203 -10.11 14.08 12.58
C ALA A 203 -8.81 13.48 12.00
N THR A 204 -8.61 12.17 12.20
CA THR A 204 -7.46 11.44 11.64
C THR A 204 -7.64 11.19 10.15
N VAL A 205 -8.82 10.74 9.73
CA VAL A 205 -9.18 10.57 8.31
C VAL A 205 -9.07 11.91 7.56
N GLU A 206 -9.53 13.01 8.15
CA GLU A 206 -9.36 14.35 7.56
C GLU A 206 -7.90 14.76 7.43
N ALA A 207 -7.04 14.40 8.39
CA ALA A 207 -5.61 14.69 8.33
C ALA A 207 -4.93 13.88 7.23
N LEU A 208 -5.22 12.59 7.10
CA LEU A 208 -4.74 11.76 6.00
C LEU A 208 -5.25 12.27 4.65
N GLY A 209 -6.51 12.71 4.56
CA GLY A 209 -7.06 13.32 3.35
C GLY A 209 -6.35 14.62 2.95
N ARG A 210 -5.85 15.41 3.92
CA ARG A 210 -4.99 16.57 3.61
C ARG A 210 -3.63 16.15 3.09
N VAL A 211 -2.97 15.17 3.72
CA VAL A 211 -1.72 14.60 3.22
C VAL A 211 -1.89 14.12 1.78
N GLN A 212 -2.98 13.42 1.50
CA GLN A 212 -3.28 12.91 0.17
C GLN A 212 -3.36 14.04 -0.87
N ARG A 213 -4.18 15.07 -0.62
CA ARG A 213 -4.37 16.18 -1.56
C ARG A 213 -3.14 17.07 -1.70
N GLU A 214 -2.47 17.41 -0.61
CA GLU A 214 -1.33 18.33 -0.62
C GLU A 214 -0.08 17.71 -1.25
N GLY A 215 0.07 16.38 -1.17
CA GLY A 215 1.20 15.65 -1.74
C GLY A 215 0.90 14.90 -3.04
N ASN A 216 -0.31 15.03 -3.61
CA ASN A 216 -0.76 14.28 -4.78
C ASN A 216 -0.61 12.74 -4.63
N TYR A 217 -0.89 12.20 -3.44
CA TYR A 217 -0.84 10.75 -3.19
C TYR A 217 -2.14 10.09 -3.65
N SER A 218 -2.08 8.76 -3.80
CA SER A 218 -3.26 7.90 -3.92
C SER A 218 -3.45 7.07 -2.66
N PHE A 219 -4.71 6.87 -2.25
CA PHE A 219 -5.00 5.84 -1.27
C PHE A 219 -4.93 4.46 -1.93
N MET A 220 -4.29 3.53 -1.24
CA MET A 220 -4.13 2.15 -1.69
C MET A 220 -4.32 1.24 -0.47
N THR A 221 -4.83 0.04 -0.72
CA THR A 221 -4.75 -1.03 0.27
C THR A 221 -3.31 -1.52 0.39
N GLU A 222 -2.99 -2.18 1.50
CA GLU A 222 -1.65 -2.73 1.72
C GLU A 222 -1.23 -3.71 0.63
N GLU A 223 -2.16 -4.56 0.17
CA GLU A 223 -1.94 -5.51 -0.93
C GLU A 223 -1.63 -4.80 -2.26
N GLN A 224 -2.40 -3.75 -2.60
CA GLN A 224 -2.14 -2.94 -3.80
C GLN A 224 -0.75 -2.30 -3.75
N VAL A 225 -0.34 -1.79 -2.58
CA VAL A 225 1.01 -1.21 -2.41
C VAL A 225 2.07 -2.30 -2.55
N ALA A 226 1.90 -3.47 -1.92
CA ALA A 226 2.84 -4.57 -2.03
C ALA A 226 3.03 -5.01 -3.49
N LYS A 227 1.94 -5.22 -4.24
CA LYS A 227 1.97 -5.54 -5.68
C LYS A 227 2.72 -4.49 -6.50
N SER A 228 2.43 -3.21 -6.26
CA SER A 228 3.13 -2.09 -6.91
C SER A 228 4.63 -2.07 -6.59
N LEU A 229 5.00 -2.30 -5.33
CA LEU A 229 6.40 -2.37 -4.89
C LEU A 229 7.14 -3.58 -5.45
N PHE A 230 6.49 -4.75 -5.55
CA PHE A 230 7.07 -5.91 -6.22
C PHE A 230 7.39 -5.62 -7.68
N ASN A 231 6.49 -4.94 -8.39
CA ASN A 231 6.78 -4.47 -9.73
C ASN A 231 7.97 -3.50 -9.74
N HIS A 232 7.95 -2.48 -8.87
CA HIS A 232 8.98 -1.44 -8.85
C HIS A 232 10.39 -1.95 -8.50
N TYR A 233 10.53 -2.82 -7.49
CA TYR A 233 11.85 -3.33 -7.06
C TYR A 233 12.50 -4.33 -8.01
N TYR A 234 11.71 -4.94 -8.90
CA TYR A 234 12.16 -6.01 -9.78
C TYR A 234 12.07 -5.66 -11.27
N CYS A 235 11.38 -4.57 -11.63
CA CYS A 235 11.39 -4.11 -13.01
C CYS A 235 12.64 -3.27 -13.27
N ASN A 236 13.25 -3.49 -14.43
CA ASN A 236 14.33 -2.64 -14.92
C ASN A 236 13.75 -1.60 -15.88
N LEU A 237 14.43 -0.46 -15.98
CA LEU A 237 14.12 0.56 -16.95
C LEU A 237 15.20 0.56 -18.03
N GLU A 238 14.83 0.17 -19.25
CA GLU A 238 15.68 0.34 -20.42
C GLU A 238 15.61 1.80 -20.86
N VAL A 239 16.79 2.42 -21.00
CA VAL A 239 16.93 3.84 -21.39
C VAL A 239 17.72 3.91 -22.68
N THR A 240 17.06 4.33 -23.75
CA THR A 240 17.71 4.56 -25.06
C THR A 240 17.92 6.05 -25.26
N PHE A 241 19.17 6.47 -25.47
CA PHE A 241 19.51 7.87 -25.72
C PHE A 241 19.36 8.23 -27.20
N GLY A 242 18.65 9.32 -27.47
CA GLY A 242 18.60 9.99 -28.77
C GLY A 242 19.45 11.27 -28.78
N GLU A 243 19.37 12.04 -29.87
CA GLU A 243 20.11 13.32 -30.00
C GLU A 243 19.64 14.38 -29.00
N ASN A 244 18.32 14.50 -28.81
CA ASN A 244 17.67 15.48 -27.92
C ASN A 244 16.62 14.85 -26.99
N GLY A 245 16.82 13.59 -26.60
CA GLY A 245 15.81 12.89 -25.80
C GLY A 245 16.25 11.52 -25.31
N ILE A 246 15.35 10.90 -24.55
CA ILE A 246 15.42 9.50 -24.16
C ILE A 246 14.10 8.79 -24.47
N THR A 247 14.20 7.50 -24.77
CA THR A 247 13.07 6.57 -24.75
C THR A 247 13.21 5.66 -23.55
N LEU A 248 12.14 5.53 -22.78
CA LEU A 248 12.01 4.70 -21.60
C LEU A 248 11.12 3.49 -21.90
N GLU A 249 11.58 2.29 -21.58
CA GLU A 249 10.82 1.06 -21.71
C GLU A 249 11.00 0.17 -20.48
N ALA A 250 9.92 -0.45 -20.01
CA ALA A 250 9.94 -1.29 -18.82
C ALA A 250 10.33 -2.74 -19.18
N ASP A 251 11.44 -3.23 -18.63
CA ASP A 251 11.79 -4.66 -18.67
C ASP A 251 11.25 -5.38 -17.44
N VAL A 252 10.14 -6.09 -17.65
CA VAL A 252 9.42 -6.83 -16.62
C VAL A 252 9.87 -8.29 -16.48
N SER A 253 10.98 -8.69 -17.11
CA SER A 253 11.44 -10.08 -17.14
C SER A 253 11.77 -10.64 -15.75
N GLN A 254 12.24 -9.80 -14.83
CA GLN A 254 12.56 -10.17 -13.45
C GLN A 254 11.42 -9.90 -12.46
N VAL A 255 10.31 -9.29 -12.90
CA VAL A 255 9.17 -9.00 -12.03
C VAL A 255 8.46 -10.29 -11.64
N PRO A 256 8.35 -10.59 -10.33
CA PRO A 256 7.83 -11.86 -9.86
C PRO A 256 6.29 -11.86 -9.89
N GLU A 257 5.71 -13.05 -9.71
CA GLU A 257 4.25 -13.27 -9.79
C GLU A 257 3.45 -12.49 -8.73
N GLN A 258 4.07 -12.17 -7.59
CA GLN A 258 3.51 -11.34 -6.51
C GLN A 258 3.06 -9.95 -7.00
N ALA A 259 3.65 -9.43 -8.08
CA ALA A 259 3.23 -8.16 -8.67
C ALA A 259 1.85 -8.26 -9.35
N ALA A 260 1.43 -9.46 -9.75
CA ALA A 260 0.14 -9.75 -10.37
C ALA A 260 -0.23 -8.74 -11.47
N GLU A 261 -1.41 -8.12 -11.38
CA GLU A 261 -1.88 -7.11 -12.34
C GLU A 261 -1.03 -5.84 -12.41
N TYR A 262 -0.18 -5.56 -11.40
CA TYR A 262 0.73 -4.42 -11.38
C TYR A 262 2.00 -4.65 -12.18
N LYS A 263 2.24 -5.85 -12.73
CA LYS A 263 3.40 -6.13 -13.57
C LYS A 263 3.43 -5.21 -14.79
N GLY A 264 4.48 -4.41 -14.91
CA GLY A 264 4.66 -3.40 -15.96
C GLY A 264 4.08 -2.02 -15.63
N ALA A 265 3.31 -1.87 -14.55
CA ALA A 265 2.80 -0.58 -14.12
C ALA A 265 3.89 0.23 -13.39
N ILE A 266 4.64 1.05 -14.14
CA ILE A 266 5.74 1.86 -13.61
C ILE A 266 5.48 3.35 -13.76
N GLY A 267 5.80 4.09 -12.70
CA GLY A 267 6.02 5.53 -12.72
C GLY A 267 7.52 5.85 -12.65
N VAL A 268 7.95 6.86 -13.40
CA VAL A 268 9.31 7.40 -13.41
C VAL A 268 9.24 8.87 -13.02
N HIS A 269 10.06 9.23 -12.03
CA HIS A 269 10.32 10.61 -11.67
C HIS A 269 11.59 11.09 -12.40
N PHE A 270 11.42 11.93 -13.40
CA PHE A 270 12.52 12.46 -14.20
C PHE A 270 12.97 13.82 -13.64
N LEU A 271 14.20 13.84 -13.11
CA LEU A 271 14.86 15.04 -12.61
C LEU A 271 16.00 15.44 -13.57
N PRO A 272 15.87 16.54 -14.32
CA PRO A 272 16.91 16.96 -15.25
C PRO A 272 18.15 17.44 -14.50
N GLY A 273 19.32 17.05 -14.99
CA GLY A 273 20.59 17.56 -14.53
C GLY A 273 20.78 19.05 -14.83
N ALA A 274 21.85 19.65 -14.30
CA ALA A 274 22.14 21.08 -14.46
C ALA A 274 22.15 21.56 -15.92
N ASP A 275 22.61 20.72 -16.85
CA ASP A 275 22.70 21.05 -18.28
C ASP A 275 21.32 21.15 -18.96
N LEU A 276 20.30 20.48 -18.42
CA LEU A 276 18.94 20.47 -18.94
C LEU A 276 17.99 21.35 -18.13
N ALA A 277 18.43 21.94 -17.01
CA ALA A 277 17.59 22.68 -16.07
C ALA A 277 16.94 23.95 -16.66
N SER A 278 17.42 24.48 -17.79
CA SER A 278 16.76 25.61 -18.48
C SER A 278 15.96 25.19 -19.71
N THR A 279 16.06 23.93 -20.12
CA THR A 279 15.43 23.41 -21.34
C THR A 279 13.95 23.10 -21.10
N ASN A 280 13.14 23.20 -22.15
CA ASN A 280 11.76 22.72 -22.08
C ASN A 280 11.75 21.22 -22.31
N LEU A 281 11.02 20.49 -21.47
CA LEU A 281 10.82 19.04 -21.61
C LEU A 281 9.46 18.78 -22.26
N SER A 282 9.39 17.88 -23.23
CA SER A 282 8.14 17.34 -23.78
C SER A 282 8.10 15.81 -23.66
N THR A 283 6.90 15.25 -23.57
CA THR A 283 6.68 13.79 -23.45
C THR A 283 5.35 13.39 -24.09
N ASP A 284 5.34 12.20 -24.70
CA ASP A 284 4.16 11.55 -25.25
C ASP A 284 3.39 10.68 -24.23
N ALA A 285 3.86 10.65 -22.97
CA ALA A 285 3.22 9.90 -21.90
C ALA A 285 1.76 10.34 -21.66
N TRP A 286 0.85 9.37 -21.58
CA TRP A 286 -0.53 9.58 -21.16
C TRP A 286 -0.64 9.98 -19.69
N LEU A 287 0.11 9.25 -18.86
CA LEU A 287 0.21 9.52 -17.43
C LEU A 287 1.39 10.44 -17.22
N ARG A 288 1.08 11.70 -16.91
CA ARG A 288 2.11 12.71 -16.68
C ARG A 288 1.63 13.72 -15.66
N TYR A 289 2.54 14.08 -14.77
CA TYR A 289 2.33 15.14 -13.80
C TYR A 289 3.54 16.06 -13.79
N ARG A 290 3.28 17.37 -13.82
CA ARG A 290 4.29 18.41 -13.61
C ARG A 290 3.98 19.12 -12.31
N SER A 291 4.97 19.16 -11.43
CA SER A 291 4.94 20.01 -10.25
C SER A 291 5.00 21.49 -10.67
N GLN A 292 4.90 22.39 -9.69
CA GLN A 292 5.09 23.82 -9.93
C GLN A 292 6.50 24.16 -10.45
N ASP A 293 7.48 23.27 -10.23
CA ASP A 293 8.76 23.33 -10.93
C ASP A 293 8.60 22.71 -12.32
N ARG A 294 8.81 23.53 -13.37
CA ARG A 294 8.68 23.15 -14.79
C ARG A 294 9.56 21.95 -15.20
N ASN A 295 10.59 21.68 -14.41
CA ASN A 295 11.57 20.62 -14.66
C ASN A 295 11.27 19.32 -13.91
N ASP A 296 10.28 19.32 -13.04
CA ASP A 296 9.91 18.17 -12.22
C ASP A 296 8.79 17.40 -12.91
N LEU A 297 9.18 16.35 -13.65
CA LEU A 297 8.31 15.58 -14.54
C LEU A 297 8.16 14.15 -14.03
N TYR A 298 6.92 13.75 -13.78
CA TYR A 298 6.54 12.37 -13.49
C TYR A 298 5.86 11.80 -14.72
N VAL A 299 6.24 10.61 -15.15
CA VAL A 299 5.61 9.88 -16.26
C VAL A 299 5.26 8.46 -15.86
N GLY A 300 4.11 7.96 -16.30
CA GLY A 300 3.74 6.54 -16.22
C GLY A 300 3.97 5.86 -17.56
N LEU A 301 4.53 4.65 -17.52
CA LEU A 301 4.86 3.87 -18.71
C LEU A 301 3.73 2.90 -19.04
N LEU A 302 2.89 3.26 -20.02
CA LEU A 302 1.89 2.34 -20.62
C LEU A 302 2.46 1.59 -21.85
N GLY A 303 3.74 1.81 -22.12
CA GLY A 303 4.51 1.34 -23.27
C GLY A 303 5.80 2.16 -23.39
N PRO A 304 6.58 1.98 -24.48
CA PRO A 304 7.72 2.84 -24.76
C PRO A 304 7.31 4.31 -24.73
N THR A 305 8.00 5.10 -23.91
CA THR A 305 7.65 6.50 -23.62
C THR A 305 8.83 7.40 -23.93
N GLN A 306 8.60 8.49 -24.64
CA GLN A 306 9.63 9.44 -25.01
C GLN A 306 9.62 10.65 -24.08
N ILE A 307 10.82 11.11 -23.72
CA ILE A 307 11.06 12.41 -23.10
C ILE A 307 12.09 13.13 -23.96
N VAL A 308 11.69 14.24 -24.58
CA VAL A 308 12.57 15.09 -25.39
C VAL A 308 12.79 16.43 -24.71
N TRP A 309 13.92 17.07 -25.01
CA TRP A 309 14.27 18.38 -24.49
C TRP A 309 14.70 19.34 -25.61
N GLY A 310 14.35 20.61 -25.46
CA GLY A 310 14.69 21.67 -26.42
C GLY A 310 13.46 22.28 -27.10
N GLU A 311 13.55 22.54 -28.40
CA GLU A 311 12.46 23.11 -29.22
C GLU A 311 11.51 22.04 -29.78
N GLU A 312 11.86 20.76 -29.64
CA GLU A 312 11.03 19.65 -30.10
C GLU A 312 9.83 19.46 -29.16
N GLU A 313 8.64 19.80 -29.66
CA GLU A 313 7.39 19.61 -28.94
C GLU A 313 6.72 18.32 -29.42
N LEU A 314 6.74 17.28 -28.58
CA LEU A 314 5.93 16.10 -28.81
C LEU A 314 4.44 16.42 -28.67
N PRO A 315 3.57 15.78 -29.46
CA PRO A 315 2.13 15.94 -29.34
C PRO A 315 1.68 15.50 -27.94
N ALA A 316 1.29 16.48 -27.13
CA ALA A 316 0.65 16.25 -25.85
C ALA A 316 -0.73 15.61 -26.07
N PRO A 317 -1.10 14.55 -25.32
CA PRO A 317 -2.49 14.11 -25.30
C PRO A 317 -3.37 15.24 -24.77
N GLN A 318 -4.56 15.41 -25.36
CA GLN A 318 -5.53 16.42 -24.93
C GLN A 318 -6.13 16.14 -23.54
N LEU A 319 -5.88 14.92 -23.03
CA LEU A 319 -6.23 14.43 -21.72
C LEU A 319 -4.94 14.03 -21.00
N GLU A 320 -4.75 14.49 -19.77
CA GLU A 320 -3.60 14.10 -18.94
C GLU A 320 -4.09 13.23 -17.78
N ILE A 321 -3.43 12.08 -17.56
CA ILE A 321 -3.64 11.31 -16.34
C ILE A 321 -2.65 11.82 -15.29
N LEU A 322 -3.15 12.41 -14.20
CA LEU A 322 -2.33 13.00 -13.14
C LEU A 322 -1.89 11.96 -12.12
N CYS A 323 -2.75 11.00 -11.80
CA CYS A 323 -2.50 9.99 -10.79
C CYS A 323 -3.41 8.79 -11.00
N SER A 324 -2.91 7.60 -10.68
CA SER A 324 -3.70 6.37 -10.61
C SER A 324 -3.17 5.47 -9.51
N ASN A 325 -4.09 4.87 -8.76
CA ASN A 325 -3.74 3.87 -7.74
C ASN A 325 -3.77 2.43 -8.29
N THR A 326 -4.15 2.28 -9.56
CA THR A 326 -4.37 1.03 -10.28
C THR A 326 -3.59 1.04 -11.60
N PRO A 327 -3.17 -0.12 -12.11
CA PRO A 327 -2.76 -0.26 -13.50
C PRO A 327 -3.89 0.18 -14.44
N ILE A 328 -3.53 0.81 -15.55
CA ILE A 328 -4.45 1.31 -16.57
C ILE A 328 -4.09 0.65 -17.90
N ASN A 329 -5.09 0.12 -18.60
CA ASN A 329 -4.95 -0.27 -20.00
C ASN A 329 -5.71 0.70 -20.87
N VAL A 330 -5.08 1.21 -21.94
CA VAL A 330 -5.76 1.97 -22.98
C VAL A 330 -6.30 0.96 -24.00
N LEU A 331 -7.63 0.77 -24.02
CA LEU A 331 -8.28 -0.21 -24.89
C LEU A 331 -8.63 0.37 -26.26
N ALA A 332 -9.06 1.63 -26.29
CA ALA A 332 -9.39 2.36 -27.50
C ALA A 332 -9.05 3.85 -27.35
N ASN A 333 -8.69 4.47 -28.47
CA ASN A 333 -8.45 5.91 -28.59
C ASN A 333 -8.80 6.32 -30.02
N ASP A 334 -10.03 6.79 -30.22
CA ASP A 334 -10.58 7.17 -31.52
C ASP A 334 -11.47 8.41 -31.41
N ASP A 335 -12.14 8.77 -32.51
CA ASP A 335 -13.02 9.95 -32.56
C ASP A 335 -14.23 9.85 -31.62
N ASP A 336 -14.62 8.64 -31.18
CA ASP A 336 -15.72 8.40 -30.25
C ASP A 336 -15.28 8.48 -28.77
N GLY A 337 -13.98 8.67 -28.52
CA GLY A 337 -13.38 8.90 -27.21
C GLY A 337 -12.26 7.93 -26.86
N ILE A 338 -11.90 7.94 -25.58
CA ILE A 338 -10.86 7.09 -24.99
C ILE A 338 -11.53 6.06 -24.08
N GLU A 339 -11.23 4.79 -24.28
CA GLU A 339 -11.68 3.72 -23.41
C GLU A 339 -10.51 3.18 -22.58
N LEU A 340 -10.64 3.26 -21.27
CA LEU A 340 -9.66 2.81 -20.29
C LEU A 340 -10.21 1.64 -19.48
N GLU A 341 -9.35 0.68 -19.17
CA GLU A 341 -9.61 -0.31 -18.12
C GLU A 341 -8.82 0.06 -16.87
N LEU A 342 -9.51 0.15 -15.73
CA LEU A 342 -8.89 0.15 -14.41
C LEU A 342 -8.69 -1.33 -14.01
N ALA A 343 -7.47 -1.83 -14.09
CA ALA A 343 -7.19 -3.26 -14.13
C ALA A 343 -6.80 -3.88 -12.78
N THR A 344 -7.52 -3.55 -11.69
CA THR A 344 -7.32 -4.17 -10.36
C THR A 344 -8.66 -4.43 -9.66
N LYS A 345 -8.62 -5.06 -8.48
CA LYS A 345 -9.78 -5.20 -7.60
C LYS A 345 -9.66 -4.22 -6.42
N GLY A 346 -10.77 -4.00 -5.72
CA GLY A 346 -10.82 -3.12 -4.55
C GLY A 346 -11.15 -1.69 -4.95
N MET A 347 -10.56 -0.73 -4.22
CA MET A 347 -10.72 0.68 -4.53
C MET A 347 -9.79 1.07 -5.67
N GLN A 348 -10.37 1.60 -6.74
CA GLN A 348 -9.68 2.08 -7.93
C GLN A 348 -9.94 3.58 -8.06
N GLN A 349 -8.88 4.35 -8.27
CA GLN A 349 -8.97 5.79 -8.40
C GLN A 349 -8.07 6.27 -9.54
N LEU A 350 -8.67 7.10 -10.40
CA LEU A 350 -8.04 7.74 -11.54
C LEU A 350 -8.29 9.25 -11.46
N VAL A 351 -7.21 10.03 -11.48
CA VAL A 351 -7.27 11.49 -11.49
C VAL A 351 -6.82 11.99 -12.86
N LEU A 352 -7.68 12.75 -13.52
CA LEU A 352 -7.50 13.24 -14.88
C LEU A 352 -7.56 14.76 -14.93
N ARG A 353 -6.81 15.38 -15.83
CA ARG A 353 -6.97 16.77 -16.23
C ARG A 353 -7.37 16.85 -17.70
N SER A 354 -8.35 17.68 -18.02
CA SER A 354 -8.78 17.92 -19.40
C SER A 354 -9.13 19.39 -19.62
N SER A 355 -8.55 19.99 -20.65
CA SER A 355 -8.84 21.37 -21.06
C SER A 355 -10.26 21.54 -21.63
N THR A 356 -10.89 20.44 -22.04
CA THR A 356 -12.29 20.40 -22.50
C THR A 356 -13.15 19.61 -21.51
N PRO A 357 -14.43 19.95 -21.34
CA PRO A 357 -15.32 19.16 -20.51
C PRO A 357 -15.37 17.70 -20.99
N LEU A 358 -15.37 16.75 -20.04
CA LEU A 358 -15.49 15.31 -20.33
C LEU A 358 -16.89 14.82 -19.99
N ILE A 359 -17.44 13.97 -20.86
CA ILE A 359 -18.51 13.04 -20.53
C ILE A 359 -17.81 11.74 -20.14
N ILE A 360 -18.09 11.25 -18.93
CA ILE A 360 -17.45 10.05 -18.37
C ILE A 360 -18.55 9.00 -18.21
N GLU A 361 -18.37 7.85 -18.86
CA GLU A 361 -19.30 6.73 -18.84
C GLU A 361 -18.62 5.49 -18.24
N GLY A 362 -19.40 4.70 -17.49
CA GLY A 362 -18.96 3.45 -16.88
C GLY A 362 -19.88 3.04 -15.73
N GLU A 363 -19.85 1.77 -15.37
CA GLU A 363 -20.71 1.22 -14.31
C GLU A 363 -20.13 1.49 -12.92
N GLY A 364 -20.98 1.94 -11.99
CA GLY A 364 -20.60 2.11 -10.58
C GLY A 364 -19.51 3.16 -10.33
N LEU A 365 -19.35 4.13 -11.24
CA LEU A 365 -18.36 5.19 -11.10
C LEU A 365 -18.87 6.30 -10.17
N LEU A 366 -18.02 6.71 -9.23
CA LEU A 366 -18.16 7.94 -8.47
C LEU A 366 -17.24 8.99 -9.10
N ILE A 367 -17.83 10.08 -9.60
CA ILE A 367 -17.11 11.12 -10.32
C ILE A 367 -17.20 12.42 -9.53
N ASP A 368 -16.05 12.93 -9.10
CA ASP A 368 -15.91 14.27 -8.55
C ASP A 368 -15.19 15.17 -9.55
N LYS A 369 -15.62 16.43 -9.66
CA LYS A 369 -15.02 17.41 -10.58
C LYS A 369 -14.71 18.69 -9.84
N ALA A 370 -13.45 19.13 -9.95
CA ALA A 370 -12.98 20.43 -9.49
C ALA A 370 -12.20 21.10 -10.62
N ASP A 371 -12.72 22.23 -11.12
CA ASP A 371 -12.15 22.97 -12.26
C ASP A 371 -11.98 22.09 -13.52
N ASP A 372 -10.74 21.89 -13.99
CA ASP A 372 -10.36 21.06 -15.13
C ASP A 372 -9.92 19.64 -14.71
N VAL A 373 -10.04 19.30 -13.42
CA VAL A 373 -9.65 18.01 -12.84
C VAL A 373 -10.87 17.15 -12.51
N TYR A 374 -10.79 15.87 -12.87
CA TYR A 374 -11.79 14.84 -12.60
C TYR A 374 -11.16 13.75 -11.75
N THR A 375 -11.83 13.37 -10.67
CA THR A 375 -11.48 12.19 -9.86
C THR A 375 -12.55 11.14 -10.05
N ILE A 376 -12.16 10.02 -10.66
CA ILE A 376 -13.03 8.86 -10.91
C ILE A 376 -12.66 7.81 -9.88
N THR A 377 -13.62 7.36 -9.09
CA THR A 377 -13.44 6.29 -8.10
C THR A 377 -14.42 5.15 -8.37
N HIS A 378 -13.92 3.92 -8.36
CA HIS A 378 -14.71 2.69 -8.42
C HIS A 378 -14.34 1.77 -7.24
N TYR A 379 -15.29 0.98 -6.77
CA TYR A 379 -15.07 -0.08 -5.79
C TYR A 379 -15.61 -1.37 -6.37
N GLY A 380 -14.76 -2.37 -6.57
CA GLY A 380 -15.21 -3.57 -7.27
C GLY A 380 -14.09 -4.42 -7.87
N THR A 381 -14.47 -5.14 -8.91
CA THR A 381 -13.53 -5.75 -9.85
C THR A 381 -12.96 -4.70 -10.80
N SER A 382 -12.21 -5.13 -11.83
CA SER A 382 -11.81 -4.20 -12.90
C SER A 382 -13.04 -3.56 -13.54
N CYS A 383 -12.90 -2.29 -13.95
CA CYS A 383 -13.99 -1.53 -14.55
C CYS A 383 -13.53 -0.80 -15.82
N LEU A 384 -14.47 -0.61 -16.74
CA LEU A 384 -14.28 0.18 -17.96
C LEU A 384 -14.72 1.62 -17.73
N VAL A 385 -13.90 2.55 -18.21
CA VAL A 385 -14.16 3.99 -18.17
C VAL A 385 -14.04 4.53 -19.57
N LYS A 386 -15.14 5.05 -20.12
CA LYS A 386 -15.14 5.75 -21.41
C LYS A 386 -15.12 7.26 -21.17
N LEU A 387 -14.18 7.94 -21.82
CA LEU A 387 -13.94 9.37 -21.71
C LEU A 387 -14.21 10.02 -23.07
N ILE A 388 -15.22 10.88 -23.13
CA ILE A 388 -15.64 11.55 -24.37
C ILE A 388 -15.46 13.05 -24.18
N GLN A 389 -14.68 13.68 -25.05
CA GLN A 389 -14.52 15.13 -25.01
C GLN A 389 -15.78 15.81 -25.54
N SER A 390 -16.38 16.67 -24.72
CA SER A 390 -17.53 17.47 -25.13
C SER A 390 -17.08 18.59 -26.07
N THR A 391 -17.72 18.68 -27.24
CA THR A 391 -17.57 19.82 -28.15
C THR A 391 -18.37 21.05 -27.70
N ASP A 392 -19.17 20.95 -26.64
CA ASP A 392 -20.05 22.02 -26.17
C ASP A 392 -19.28 22.94 -25.19
N THR A 393 -18.65 23.99 -25.74
CA THR A 393 -18.11 25.11 -24.95
C THR A 393 -19.28 26.02 -24.55
N ARG A 394 -19.84 25.84 -23.35
CA ARG A 394 -20.82 26.77 -22.78
C ARG A 394 -20.34 27.38 -21.49
#